data_AF-A0A0G1ERN3-F1
#
_entry.id   AF-A0A0G1ERN3-F1
#
_cell.length_a   1.000
_cell.length_b   1.000
_cell.length_c   1.000
_cell.angle_alpha   90.00
_cell.angle_beta   90.00
_cell.angle_gamma   90.00
#
_symmetry.space_group_name_H-M   'P 1'
#
loop_
_entity.id
_entity.type
_entity.pdbx_description
1 polymer ?
#
loop_
_entity_poly.entity_id
_entity_poly.type
_entity_poly.pdbx_seq_one_letter_code
_entity_poly.pdbx_strand_id
1 'polypeptide(L)' 'MRLAKAKLLAKYAKIISKKDAPILACAAEHSDYLLTLDNEFLKAIIINSAARSGLKIIKPKDFIEIYR' A
#
# COMPACT_ATOMS: atom_id res chain seq x y z
N MET A 1 1.79 8.83 -18.51
CA MET A 1 2.08 8.05 -17.28
C MET A 1 2.78 8.82 -16.14
N ARG A 2 3.70 9.79 -16.36
CA ARG A 2 4.44 10.45 -15.25
C ARG A 2 3.61 11.21 -14.19
N LEU A 3 2.42 11.73 -14.54
CA LEU A 3 1.59 12.53 -13.63
C LEU A 3 0.89 11.71 -12.53
N ALA A 4 0.58 10.43 -12.78
CA ALA A 4 -0.10 9.57 -11.82
C ALA A 4 0.82 9.21 -10.63
N LYS A 5 2.11 8.98 -10.91
CA LYS A 5 3.13 8.60 -9.92
C LYS A 5 3.37 9.69 -8.87
N ALA A 6 3.55 10.94 -9.30
CA ALA A 6 3.72 12.07 -8.40
C ALA A 6 2.47 12.32 -7.54
N LYS A 7 1.28 12.08 -8.11
CA LYS A 7 0.01 12.25 -7.41
C LYS A 7 -0.19 11.21 -6.30
N LEU A 8 0.15 9.94 -6.55
CA LEU A 8 0.07 8.88 -5.53
C LEU A 8 1.10 9.09 -4.42
N LEU A 9 2.33 9.46 -4.75
CA LEU A 9 3.35 9.75 -3.75
C LEU A 9 2.93 10.90 -2.83
N ALA A 10 2.45 12.01 -3.39
CA ALA A 10 1.97 13.15 -2.62
C ALA A 10 0.73 12.81 -1.77
N LYS A 11 -0.13 11.91 -2.24
CA LYS A 11 -1.28 11.39 -1.47
C LYS A 11 -0.81 10.57 -0.27
N TYR A 12 0.09 9.61 -0.49
CA TYR A 12 0.53 8.68 0.57
C TYR A 12 1.45 9.33 1.59
N ALA A 13 2.28 10.30 1.19
CA ALA A 13 3.12 11.06 2.11
C ALA A 13 2.35 11.85 3.20
N LYS A 14 1.01 11.95 3.09
CA LYS A 14 0.14 12.55 4.12
C LYS A 14 -0.32 11.57 5.20
N ILE A 15 -0.19 10.26 4.97
CA ILE A 15 -0.79 9.23 5.83
C ILE A 15 0.20 8.16 6.31
N ILE A 16 1.42 8.15 5.75
CA ILE A 16 2.51 7.26 6.14
C ILE A 16 3.83 8.03 6.15
N SER A 17 4.84 7.50 6.82
CA SER A 17 6.20 8.05 6.84
C SER A 17 6.71 8.41 5.43
N LYS A 18 7.51 9.47 5.32
CA LYS A 18 8.12 9.87 4.03
C LYS A 18 9.00 8.78 3.43
N LYS A 19 9.59 7.92 4.28
CA LYS A 19 10.44 6.81 3.85
C LYS A 19 9.62 5.69 3.20
N ASP A 20 8.40 5.48 3.70
CA ASP A 20 7.54 4.36 3.31
C ASP A 20 6.49 4.73 2.27
N ALA A 21 6.21 6.04 2.11
CA ALA A 21 5.31 6.55 1.09
C ALA A 21 5.67 6.10 -0.36
N PRO A 22 6.96 6.05 -0.77
CA PRO A 22 7.33 5.51 -2.07
C PRO A 22 7.00 4.02 -2.25
N ILE A 23 7.11 3.20 -1.19
CA ILE A 23 6.78 1.77 -1.22
C ILE A 23 5.28 1.61 -1.47
N LEU A 24 4.46 2.33 -0.70
CA LEU A 24 3.01 2.29 -0.83
C LEU A 24 2.55 2.81 -2.20
N ALA A 25 3.14 3.90 -2.68
CA ALA A 25 2.84 4.46 -3.99
C ALA A 25 3.18 3.49 -5.14
N CYS A 26 4.34 2.85 -5.06
CA CYS A 26 4.79 1.89 -6.05
C CYS A 26 3.89 0.65 -6.09
N ALA A 27 3.58 0.08 -4.92
CA ALA A 27 2.68 -1.08 -4.81
C ALA A 27 1.30 -0.76 -5.37
N ALA A 28 0.74 0.41 -5.05
CA ALA A 28 -0.58 0.81 -5.53
C ALA A 28 -0.65 1.07 -7.04
N GLU A 29 0.50 1.27 -7.70
CA GLU A 29 0.57 1.48 -9.16
C GLU A 29 0.76 0.16 -9.93
N HIS A 30 1.42 -0.83 -9.32
CA HIS A 30 1.95 -1.98 -10.05
C HIS A 30 1.55 -3.34 -9.48
N SER A 31 0.80 -3.40 -8.38
CA SER A 31 0.55 -4.65 -7.68
C SER A 31 -0.85 -4.69 -7.08
N ASP A 32 -1.42 -5.90 -7.05
CA ASP A 32 -2.69 -6.15 -6.35
C ASP A 32 -2.48 -6.37 -4.84
N TYR A 33 -1.27 -6.76 -4.43
CA TYR A 33 -0.93 -7.08 -3.04
C TYR A 33 0.35 -6.37 -2.56
N LEU A 34 0.31 -5.87 -1.32
CA LEU A 34 1.48 -5.51 -0.54
C LEU A 34 1.54 -6.41 0.69
N LEU A 35 2.45 -7.38 0.66
CA LEU A 35 2.68 -8.28 1.78
C LEU A 35 3.67 -7.62 2.75
N THR A 36 3.25 -7.44 4.00
CA THR A 36 4.09 -6.77 5.00
C THR A 36 3.81 -7.23 6.42
N LEU A 37 4.85 -7.19 7.25
CA LEU A 37 4.76 -7.35 8.71
C LEU A 37 4.85 -6.01 9.44
N ASP A 38 5.09 -4.92 8.70
CA ASP A 38 5.16 -3.58 9.27
C ASP A 38 3.76 -3.10 9.65
N ASN A 39 3.56 -2.90 10.95
CA ASN A 39 2.29 -2.47 11.51
C ASN A 39 1.88 -1.06 11.07
N GLU A 40 2.80 -0.22 10.60
CA GLU A 40 2.45 1.10 10.07
C GLU A 40 1.54 0.95 8.85
N PHE A 41 1.89 0.09 7.90
CA PHE A 41 1.09 -0.17 6.69
C PHE A 41 -0.26 -0.83 6.98
N LEU A 42 -0.39 -1.48 8.13
CA LEU A 42 -1.61 -2.17 8.56
C LEU A 42 -2.59 -1.25 9.31
N LYS A 43 -2.26 0.05 9.47
CA LYS A 43 -3.22 1.02 10.00
C LYS A 43 -4.41 1.16 9.05
N ALA A 44 -5.62 1.23 9.62
CA ALA A 44 -6.86 1.31 8.85
C ALA A 44 -6.87 2.46 7.81
N ILE A 45 -6.28 3.62 8.14
CA ILE A 45 -6.19 4.75 7.21
C ILE A 45 -5.38 4.42 5.95
N ILE A 46 -4.30 3.64 6.08
CA ILE A 46 -3.44 3.23 4.96
C ILE A 46 -4.14 2.16 4.13
N ILE A 47 -4.68 1.12 4.79
CA ILE A 47 -5.45 0.05 4.12
C ILE A 47 -6.62 0.64 3.32
N ASN A 48 -7.42 1.50 3.93
CA ASN A 48 -8.58 2.12 3.26
C ASN A 48 -8.17 3.02 2.09
N SER A 49 -7.02 3.69 2.18
CA SER A 49 -6.50 4.55 1.12
C SER A 49 -5.93 3.76 -0.05
N ALA A 50 -5.30 2.60 0.23
CA ALA A 50 -4.75 1.65 -0.74
C ALA A 50 -5.85 0.86 -1.47
N ALA A 51 -6.90 0.45 -0.77
CA ALA A 51 -8.03 -0.28 -1.36
C ALA A 51 -8.72 0.49 -2.49
N ARG A 52 -8.77 1.82 -2.42
CA ARG A 52 -9.29 2.69 -3.49
C ARG A 52 -8.46 2.63 -4.79
N SER A 53 -7.24 2.14 -4.70
CA SER A 53 -6.32 1.91 -5.82
C SER A 53 -6.25 0.43 -6.23
N GLY A 54 -7.09 -0.43 -5.67
CA GLY A 54 -7.07 -1.88 -5.93
C GLY A 54 -6.01 -2.66 -5.14
N LEU A 55 -5.16 -1.97 -4.36
CA LEU A 55 -4.10 -2.61 -3.58
C LEU A 55 -4.65 -3.18 -2.26
N LYS A 56 -4.42 -4.47 -2.03
CA LYS A 56 -4.66 -5.15 -0.74
C LYS A 56 -3.37 -5.23 0.06
N ILE A 57 -3.37 -4.69 1.27
CA ILE A 57 -2.24 -4.77 2.19
C ILE A 57 -2.55 -5.83 3.25
N ILE A 58 -1.79 -6.92 3.27
CA ILE A 58 -2.06 -8.06 4.16
C ILE A 58 -0.77 -8.66 4.71
N LYS A 59 -0.85 -9.42 5.80
CA LYS A 59 0.32 -10.15 6.31
C LYS A 59 0.60 -11.39 5.46
N PRO A 60 1.87 -11.82 5.33
CA PRO A 60 2.20 -13.05 4.61
C PRO A 60 1.45 -14.29 5.11
N LYS A 61 1.26 -14.43 6.43
CA LYS A 61 0.48 -15.53 7.02
C LYS A 61 -0.96 -15.55 6.47
N ASP A 62 -1.62 -14.40 6.50
CA ASP A 62 -3.01 -14.27 6.04
C ASP A 62 -3.12 -14.54 4.53
N PHE A 63 -2.10 -14.15 3.74
CA PHE A 63 -2.04 -14.47 2.31
C PHE A 63 -2.01 -15.99 2.08
N ILE A 64 -1.14 -16.69 2.80
CA ILE A 64 -1.04 -18.16 2.68
C ILE A 64 -2.36 -18.80 3.10
N GLU A 65 -3.01 -18.33 4.17
CA GLU A 65 -4.29 -18.88 4.63
C GLU A 65 -5.44 -18.70 3.61
N ILE A 66 -5.44 -17.62 2.83
CA ILE A 66 -6.44 -17.36 1.78
C ILE A 66 -6.23 -18.26 0.54
N TYR A 67 -4.98 -18.59 0.21
CA TYR A 67 -4.62 -19.22 -1.09
C TYR A 67 -4.03 -20.63 -1.00
N ARG A 68 -3.97 -21.22 0.19
CA ARG A 68 -3.59 -22.62 0.41
C ARG A 68 -4.67 -23.61 -0.03
#